data_AF-A0A533W195-F1
#
_entry.id   AF-A0A533W195-F1
#
_cell.length_a   1.000
_cell.length_b   1.000
_cell.length_c   1.000
_cell.angle_alpha   90.00
_cell.angle_beta   90.00
_cell.angle_gamma   90.00
#
_symmetry.space_group_name_H-M   'P 1'
#
loop_
_entity.id
_entity.type
_entity.pdbx_description
1 polymer ?
#
loop_
_entity_poly.entity_id
_entity_poly.type
_entity_poly.pdbx_seq_one_letter_code
_entity_poly.pdbx_strand_id
1 'polypeptide(L)'
;FGANQSMIPQAQAATLRTISSEILNQTQLLASQDYLTIFTRTLSDSFHTQESLPLALRVQVAIRTAGANFTQSVLPASQRPFALLVIRSFSLSNFTDSAAIERFIVNQITKVTLFTPELATAAYPLTRNSSAYFRDQISESVVNDPSRFNIPPVYRSAISGFVSPEGRVMLATFVFKNVTTSELNEVRKLVQSTALPYGLAGSVQVTGQDALNSDITASILNDTDIILPLTIVLLLVATGLFFRSVITPFVSLGTISIALGLAEVVVFLVATYVSQVDVSTPVILLTVLIGVGTDYSIFIIARYREERVRGGSPAQSVENAVTWAGESIATSGATVIISFIFLGFQPITFLKGLGLVVGLGVLIALIASLTLIPSVILLLPKRIFFPMTGERFDRYATRVKERLEKKVGYFSRSGKFAIKHAKVIVILSIVVTIPAVYIWANLAPSYDFLGASPKNLESVSAFNTLTNTFGGGSIFPTHVVVKFASPLWNGTAYRTGGMSLLDEISNDTLRNHAVLSVTGPTRPGGARVDFRTLSDDPRSLQLISSMNKMLSQDGQYALLTVTLKGSPYTQDSITRNNRGHQLRSQHAVLPGHRLRHRGGRRRPPARPRLPLPPALRHRLRRDEHRVDTRRD
;
A
#
# COMPACT_ATOMS: atom_id res chain seq x y z
N PHE A 1 -54.93 36.39 -19.52
CA PHE A 1 -55.96 37.00 -20.39
C PHE A 1 -55.97 38.50 -20.13
N GLY A 2 -55.64 39.31 -21.15
CA GLY A 2 -55.65 40.77 -21.04
C GLY A 2 -57.03 41.35 -21.33
N ALA A 3 -57.46 42.32 -20.52
CA ALA A 3 -58.50 43.28 -20.88
C ALA A 3 -58.34 44.59 -20.08
N ASN A 4 -58.21 45.68 -20.85
CA ASN A 4 -58.40 47.10 -20.58
C ASN A 4 -58.22 47.70 -19.17
N GLN A 5 -57.10 48.42 -19.05
CA GLN A 5 -57.02 49.65 -18.28
C GLN A 5 -57.82 50.77 -18.95
N SER A 6 -58.86 51.27 -18.31
CA SER A 6 -59.32 52.64 -18.57
C SER A 6 -60.21 53.06 -17.41
N MET A 7 -59.60 53.65 -16.36
CA MET A 7 -60.20 54.60 -15.39
C MET A 7 -59.39 54.67 -14.07
N ILE A 8 -58.08 54.90 -14.11
CA ILE A 8 -57.29 55.31 -12.92
C ILE A 8 -56.14 56.22 -13.41
N PRO A 9 -55.86 57.38 -12.78
CA PRO A 9 -54.73 58.24 -13.15
C PRO A 9 -53.42 57.45 -13.27
N GLN A 10 -52.63 57.68 -14.32
CA GLN A 10 -51.50 56.81 -14.72
C GLN A 10 -50.46 56.56 -13.61
N ALA A 11 -50.26 57.49 -12.68
CA ALA A 11 -49.41 57.30 -11.52
C ALA A 11 -49.97 56.26 -10.53
N GLN A 12 -51.29 56.28 -10.26
CA GLN A 12 -51.96 55.30 -9.40
C GLN A 12 -52.13 53.94 -10.10
N ALA A 13 -52.30 53.91 -11.43
CA ALA A 13 -52.39 52.68 -12.20
C ALA A 13 -51.05 51.91 -12.26
N ALA A 14 -49.92 52.61 -12.31
CA ALA A 14 -48.59 52.00 -12.24
C ALA A 14 -48.32 51.40 -10.85
N THR A 15 -48.62 52.14 -9.77
CA THR A 15 -48.48 51.64 -8.40
C THR A 15 -49.44 50.49 -8.10
N LEU A 16 -50.68 50.55 -8.58
CA LEU A 16 -51.65 49.44 -8.45
C LEU A 16 -51.26 48.23 -9.31
N ARG A 17 -50.56 48.41 -10.43
CA ARG A 17 -50.01 47.31 -11.23
C ARG A 17 -48.82 46.65 -10.59
N THR A 18 -47.90 47.44 -10.02
CA THR A 18 -46.77 46.91 -9.26
C THR A 18 -47.28 46.19 -8.02
N ILE A 19 -48.18 46.79 -7.24
CA ILE A 19 -48.82 46.14 -6.07
C ILE A 19 -49.66 44.93 -6.51
N SER A 20 -50.38 44.99 -7.63
CA SER A 20 -51.12 43.84 -8.17
C SER A 20 -50.20 42.72 -8.65
N SER A 21 -49.04 43.03 -9.24
CA SER A 21 -48.06 42.03 -9.67
C SER A 21 -47.25 41.49 -8.51
N GLU A 22 -46.97 42.31 -7.49
CA GLU A 22 -46.33 41.92 -6.23
C GLU A 22 -47.28 41.03 -5.44
N ILE A 23 -48.56 41.38 -5.35
CA ILE A 23 -49.61 40.58 -4.74
C ILE A 23 -49.83 39.32 -5.58
N LEU A 24 -49.89 39.35 -6.91
CA LEU A 24 -50.01 38.13 -7.71
C LEU A 24 -48.78 37.23 -7.58
N ASN A 25 -47.56 37.78 -7.56
CA ASN A 25 -46.33 37.02 -7.34
C ASN A 25 -46.27 36.46 -5.93
N GLN A 26 -46.61 37.24 -4.90
CA GLN A 26 -46.66 36.78 -3.52
C GLN A 26 -47.81 35.80 -3.29
N THR A 27 -48.95 35.96 -3.94
CA THR A 27 -50.08 35.01 -3.89
C THR A 27 -49.71 33.72 -4.63
N GLN A 28 -48.97 33.77 -5.74
CA GLN A 28 -48.41 32.57 -6.39
C GLN A 28 -47.29 31.91 -5.58
N LEU A 29 -46.44 32.68 -4.90
CA LEU A 29 -45.38 32.16 -4.04
C LEU A 29 -45.95 31.50 -2.77
N LEU A 30 -46.90 32.15 -2.10
CA LEU A 30 -47.54 31.64 -0.88
C LEU A 30 -48.46 30.45 -1.22
N ALA A 31 -49.23 30.52 -2.30
CA ALA A 31 -50.07 29.41 -2.73
C ALA A 31 -49.25 28.19 -3.19
N SER A 32 -48.06 28.41 -3.80
CA SER A 32 -47.14 27.31 -4.13
C SER A 32 -46.46 26.72 -2.90
N GLN A 33 -46.16 27.52 -1.87
CA GLN A 33 -45.69 27.01 -0.58
C GLN A 33 -46.75 26.16 0.11
N ASP A 34 -48.00 26.62 0.19
CA ASP A 34 -49.09 25.84 0.79
C ASP A 34 -49.33 24.51 0.06
N TYR A 35 -49.32 24.52 -1.28
CA TYR A 35 -49.39 23.30 -2.07
C TYR A 35 -48.24 22.35 -1.73
N LEU A 36 -47.00 22.84 -1.72
CA LEU A 36 -45.82 22.02 -1.46
C LEU A 36 -45.78 21.50 -0.02
N THR A 37 -46.23 22.28 0.96
CA THR A 37 -46.34 21.85 2.36
C THR A 37 -47.37 20.74 2.51
N ILE A 38 -48.56 20.88 1.91
CA ILE A 38 -49.60 19.84 1.97
C ILE A 38 -49.17 18.59 1.19
N PHE A 39 -48.54 18.78 0.03
CA PHE A 39 -47.97 17.69 -0.77
C PHE A 39 -46.93 16.90 0.04
N THR A 40 -45.99 17.61 0.65
CA THR A 40 -44.92 17.04 1.47
C THR A 40 -45.49 16.26 2.66
N ARG A 41 -46.43 16.86 3.39
CA ARG A 41 -47.08 16.22 4.54
C ARG A 41 -47.85 14.96 4.14
N THR A 42 -48.66 15.05 3.09
CA THR A 42 -49.46 13.91 2.61
C THR A 42 -48.57 12.77 2.11
N LEU A 43 -47.51 13.10 1.38
CA LEU A 43 -46.55 12.11 0.90
C LEU A 43 -45.85 11.42 2.08
N SER A 44 -45.41 12.19 3.07
CA SER A 44 -44.82 11.70 4.31
C SER A 44 -45.77 10.78 5.09
N ASP A 45 -46.99 11.23 5.35
CA ASP A 45 -48.01 10.48 6.10
C ASP A 45 -48.39 9.17 5.40
N SER A 46 -48.30 9.11 4.07
CA SER A 46 -48.57 7.88 3.31
C SER A 46 -47.66 6.73 3.76
N PHE A 47 -46.40 7.01 4.12
CA PHE A 47 -45.44 5.98 4.54
C PHE A 47 -45.76 5.37 5.90
N HIS A 48 -46.54 6.06 6.74
CA HIS A 48 -46.94 5.59 8.06
C HIS A 48 -48.36 4.99 8.09
N THR A 49 -49.21 5.34 7.12
CA THR A 49 -50.64 4.98 7.12
C THR A 49 -51.02 3.94 6.07
N GLN A 50 -50.19 3.73 5.05
CA GLN A 50 -50.47 2.82 3.94
C GLN A 50 -49.27 1.91 3.70
N GLU A 51 -49.17 0.79 4.41
CA GLU A 51 -48.19 -0.24 4.08
C GLU A 51 -48.59 -0.93 2.76
N SER A 52 -47.62 -1.11 1.85
CA SER A 52 -47.67 -1.79 0.53
C SER A 52 -47.82 -0.96 -0.77
N LEU A 53 -48.03 0.37 -0.75
CA LEU A 53 -48.13 1.13 -2.02
C LEU A 53 -46.77 1.48 -2.67
N PRO A 54 -46.60 1.29 -3.99
CA PRO A 54 -45.47 1.80 -4.77
C PRO A 54 -45.32 3.33 -4.70
N LEU A 55 -44.09 3.84 -4.78
CA LEU A 55 -43.78 5.27 -4.66
C LEU A 55 -44.56 6.16 -5.66
N ALA A 56 -44.74 5.69 -6.90
CA ALA A 56 -45.51 6.41 -7.92
C ALA A 56 -46.96 6.68 -7.46
N LEU A 57 -47.61 5.69 -6.86
CA LEU A 57 -48.99 5.82 -6.37
C LEU A 57 -49.07 6.73 -5.15
N ARG A 58 -48.06 6.70 -4.26
CA ARG A 58 -47.96 7.64 -3.13
C ARG A 58 -47.86 9.09 -3.60
N VAL A 59 -47.01 9.35 -4.59
CA VAL A 59 -46.85 10.68 -5.21
C VAL A 59 -48.14 11.12 -5.90
N GLN A 60 -48.81 10.23 -6.63
CA GLN A 60 -50.10 10.53 -7.26
C GLN A 60 -51.17 10.90 -6.22
N VAL A 61 -51.27 10.16 -5.11
CA VAL A 61 -52.19 10.48 -4.01
C VAL A 61 -51.85 11.83 -3.39
N ALA A 62 -50.56 12.09 -3.13
CA ALA A 62 -50.12 13.37 -2.59
C ALA A 62 -50.45 14.55 -3.52
N ILE A 63 -50.26 14.41 -4.85
CA ILE A 63 -50.65 15.44 -5.84
C ILE A 63 -52.16 15.69 -5.80
N ARG A 64 -52.96 14.62 -5.77
CA ARG A 64 -54.44 14.75 -5.74
C ARG A 64 -54.92 15.46 -4.48
N THR A 65 -54.37 15.12 -3.33
CA THR A 65 -54.72 15.72 -2.04
C THR A 65 -54.25 17.17 -1.95
N ALA A 66 -53.00 17.45 -2.32
CA ALA A 66 -52.46 18.81 -2.33
C ALA A 66 -53.19 19.69 -3.34
N GLY A 67 -53.45 19.18 -4.54
CA GLY A 67 -54.17 19.89 -5.59
C GLY A 67 -55.62 20.19 -5.20
N ALA A 68 -56.31 19.23 -4.56
CA ALA A 68 -57.68 19.44 -4.10
C ALA A 68 -57.76 20.52 -3.01
N ASN A 69 -56.84 20.49 -2.04
CA ASN A 69 -56.77 21.50 -0.99
C ASN A 69 -56.37 22.89 -1.54
N PHE A 70 -55.37 22.95 -2.43
CA PHE A 70 -54.98 24.17 -3.13
C PHE A 70 -56.15 24.77 -3.93
N THR A 71 -56.92 23.93 -4.63
CA THR A 71 -58.09 24.38 -5.39
C THR A 71 -59.17 24.97 -4.47
N GLN A 72 -59.33 24.42 -3.27
CA GLN A 72 -60.30 24.94 -2.30
C GLN A 72 -59.85 26.26 -1.67
N SER A 73 -58.55 26.43 -1.40
CA SER A 73 -58.00 27.62 -0.74
C SER A 73 -57.76 28.79 -1.70
N VAL A 74 -57.46 28.53 -2.97
CA VAL A 74 -56.95 29.57 -3.91
C VAL A 74 -57.95 29.93 -5.01
N LEU A 75 -58.77 28.98 -5.50
CA LEU A 75 -59.62 29.22 -6.67
C LEU A 75 -61.03 29.75 -6.30
N PRO A 76 -61.61 30.68 -7.10
CA PRO A 76 -62.99 31.15 -6.95
C PRO A 76 -64.01 30.01 -7.08
N ALA A 77 -65.13 30.11 -6.37
CA ALA A 77 -66.14 29.04 -6.28
C ALA A 77 -66.68 28.56 -7.64
N SER A 78 -66.74 29.42 -8.65
CA SER A 78 -67.17 29.09 -10.01
C SER A 78 -66.18 28.21 -10.79
N GLN A 79 -64.89 28.23 -10.43
CA GLN A 79 -63.82 27.50 -11.13
C GLN A 79 -63.42 26.20 -10.42
N ARG A 80 -63.79 26.02 -9.14
CA ARG A 80 -63.47 24.83 -8.33
C ARG A 80 -63.99 23.52 -8.93
N PRO A 81 -65.24 23.41 -9.45
CA PRO A 81 -65.76 22.12 -9.92
C PRO A 81 -64.95 21.55 -11.09
N PHE A 82 -64.54 22.42 -12.02
CA PHE A 82 -63.72 22.02 -13.16
C PHE A 82 -62.29 21.66 -12.73
N ALA A 83 -61.65 22.48 -11.89
CA ALA A 83 -60.30 22.21 -11.41
C ALA A 83 -60.21 20.91 -10.58
N LEU A 84 -61.19 20.66 -9.70
CA LEU A 84 -61.26 19.41 -8.94
C LEU A 84 -61.47 18.18 -9.84
N LEU A 85 -62.22 18.32 -10.93
CA LEU A 85 -62.42 17.24 -11.91
C LEU A 85 -61.10 16.87 -12.60
N VAL A 86 -60.33 17.88 -13.03
CA VAL A 86 -59.00 17.69 -13.67
C VAL A 86 -58.00 17.05 -12.70
N ILE A 87 -58.00 17.48 -11.43
CA ILE A 87 -57.07 16.94 -10.43
C ILE A 87 -57.43 15.49 -10.07
N ARG A 88 -58.73 15.17 -9.95
CA ARG A 88 -59.19 13.80 -9.67
C ARG A 88 -58.94 12.85 -10.84
N SER A 89 -58.99 13.33 -12.08
CA SER A 89 -58.74 12.52 -13.28
C SER A 89 -57.24 12.29 -13.56
N PHE A 90 -56.34 13.06 -12.94
CA PHE A 90 -54.89 12.85 -13.07
C PHE A 90 -54.50 11.44 -12.60
N SER A 91 -53.98 10.61 -13.50
CA SER A 91 -53.45 9.29 -13.17
C SER A 91 -52.13 9.01 -13.87
N LEU A 92 -51.14 8.52 -13.12
CA LEU A 92 -49.85 8.13 -13.69
C LEU A 92 -49.98 6.88 -14.59
N SER A 93 -51.04 6.09 -14.41
CA SER A 93 -51.38 4.95 -15.27
C SER A 93 -51.74 5.34 -16.71
N ASN A 94 -52.02 6.63 -16.97
CA ASN A 94 -52.38 7.10 -18.31
C ASN A 94 -51.13 7.38 -19.18
N PHE A 95 -49.94 7.30 -18.61
CA PHE A 95 -48.67 7.51 -19.30
C PHE A 95 -48.01 6.14 -19.56
N THR A 96 -47.52 5.90 -20.78
CA THR A 96 -46.90 4.63 -21.19
C THR A 96 -45.37 4.64 -21.13
N ASP A 97 -44.75 5.82 -21.10
CA ASP A 97 -43.29 5.98 -20.97
C ASP A 97 -42.88 5.93 -19.49
N SER A 98 -42.29 4.81 -19.09
CA SER A 98 -41.79 4.58 -17.73
C SER A 98 -40.70 5.58 -17.32
N ALA A 99 -39.83 5.99 -18.25
CA ALA A 99 -38.77 6.96 -17.97
C ALA A 99 -39.31 8.40 -17.83
N ALA A 100 -40.39 8.74 -18.52
CA ALA A 100 -41.09 10.01 -18.29
C ALA A 100 -41.79 10.05 -16.93
N ILE A 101 -42.44 8.95 -16.53
CA ILE A 101 -43.05 8.81 -15.20
C ILE A 101 -41.98 8.95 -14.11
N GLU A 102 -40.83 8.28 -14.27
CA GLU A 102 -39.72 8.34 -13.33
C GLU A 102 -39.18 9.76 -13.17
N ARG A 103 -38.90 10.46 -14.29
CA ARG A 103 -38.46 11.86 -14.28
C ARG A 103 -39.47 12.79 -13.65
N PHE A 104 -40.77 12.58 -13.91
CA PHE A 104 -41.83 13.37 -13.31
C PHE A 104 -41.87 13.18 -11.79
N ILE A 105 -41.82 11.93 -11.31
CA ILE A 105 -41.79 11.59 -9.88
C ILE A 105 -40.59 12.25 -9.20
N VAL A 106 -39.40 12.13 -9.79
CA VAL A 106 -38.18 12.77 -9.27
C VAL A 106 -38.35 14.29 -9.19
N ASN A 107 -38.91 14.93 -10.23
CA ASN A 107 -39.12 16.38 -10.25
C ASN A 107 -40.21 16.88 -9.27
N GLN A 108 -41.11 16.00 -8.80
CA GLN A 108 -42.04 16.35 -7.73
C GLN A 108 -41.39 16.18 -6.35
N ILE A 109 -40.60 15.12 -6.17
CA ILE A 109 -39.87 14.85 -4.92
C ILE A 109 -38.78 15.92 -4.68
N THR A 110 -38.13 16.45 -5.72
CA THR A 110 -37.12 17.52 -5.59
C THR A 110 -37.68 18.82 -5.01
N LYS A 111 -39.00 19.02 -5.04
CA LYS A 111 -39.66 20.22 -4.50
C LYS A 111 -40.09 20.06 -3.05
N VAL A 112 -39.87 18.89 -2.46
CA VAL A 112 -40.20 18.58 -1.07
C VAL A 112 -39.14 19.17 -0.14
N THR A 113 -39.58 19.95 0.86
CA THR A 113 -38.69 20.61 1.82
C THR A 113 -38.42 19.79 3.09
N LEU A 114 -39.14 18.68 3.29
CA LEU A 114 -38.98 17.75 4.43
C LEU A 114 -38.78 16.33 3.90
N PHE A 115 -37.53 15.87 3.86
CA PHE A 115 -37.23 14.49 3.50
C PHE A 115 -37.29 13.60 4.74
N THR A 116 -38.13 12.56 4.72
CA THR A 116 -38.17 11.52 5.75
C THR A 116 -37.27 10.32 5.39
N PRO A 117 -36.84 9.50 6.37
CA PRO A 117 -36.03 8.30 6.13
C PRO A 117 -36.69 7.30 5.16
N GLU A 118 -38.00 7.15 5.26
CA GLU A 118 -38.81 6.27 4.43
C GLU A 118 -38.86 6.76 2.98
N LEU A 119 -39.00 8.08 2.78
CA LEU A 119 -38.95 8.72 1.47
C LEU A 119 -37.54 8.62 0.85
N ALA A 120 -36.48 8.81 1.65
CA ALA A 120 -35.10 8.68 1.20
C ALA A 120 -34.81 7.25 0.71
N THR A 121 -35.24 6.24 1.46
CA THR A 121 -35.06 4.82 1.11
C THR A 121 -35.84 4.45 -0.15
N ALA A 122 -37.08 4.93 -0.29
CA ALA A 122 -37.91 4.67 -1.45
C ALA A 122 -37.42 5.41 -2.72
N ALA A 123 -36.80 6.58 -2.57
CA ALA A 123 -36.26 7.37 -3.67
C ALA A 123 -34.84 6.94 -4.09
N TYR A 124 -34.10 6.23 -3.24
CA TYR A 124 -32.72 5.79 -3.49
C TYR A 124 -32.51 4.99 -4.80
N PRO A 125 -33.39 4.07 -5.22
CA PRO A 125 -33.24 3.41 -6.52
C PRO A 125 -33.31 4.39 -7.70
N LEU A 126 -34.09 5.47 -7.54
CA LEU A 126 -34.29 6.52 -8.55
C LEU A 126 -33.11 7.52 -8.59
N THR A 127 -32.30 7.60 -7.52
CA THR A 127 -31.12 8.49 -7.48
C THR A 127 -30.03 8.04 -8.45
N ARG A 128 -30.00 6.75 -8.81
CA ARG A 128 -28.98 6.16 -9.69
C ARG A 128 -28.95 6.78 -11.10
N ASN A 129 -30.09 7.30 -11.56
CA ASN A 129 -30.26 7.97 -12.86
C ASN A 129 -30.61 9.47 -12.72
N SER A 130 -30.47 10.05 -11.53
CA SER A 130 -30.90 11.43 -11.24
C SER A 130 -29.85 12.49 -11.59
N SER A 131 -30.30 13.75 -11.77
CA SER A 131 -29.43 14.90 -12.03
C SER A 131 -28.45 15.14 -10.86
N ALA A 132 -27.24 15.64 -11.16
CA ALA A 132 -26.22 15.96 -10.14
C ALA A 132 -26.78 16.85 -9.02
N TYR A 133 -27.62 17.81 -9.39
CA TYR A 133 -28.32 18.71 -8.47
C TYR A 133 -29.13 18.00 -7.37
N PHE A 134 -29.82 16.88 -7.69
CA PHE A 134 -30.60 16.14 -6.69
C PHE A 134 -29.71 15.40 -5.69
N ARG A 135 -28.59 14.84 -6.16
CA ARG A 135 -27.59 14.19 -5.31
C ARG A 135 -26.94 15.20 -4.37
N ASP A 136 -26.63 16.39 -4.88
CA ASP A 136 -26.01 17.46 -4.09
C ASP A 136 -26.97 17.99 -3.02
N GLN A 137 -28.24 18.24 -3.36
CA GLN A 137 -29.26 18.72 -2.41
C GLN A 137 -29.55 17.73 -1.27
N ILE A 138 -29.63 16.42 -1.55
CA ILE A 138 -29.80 15.40 -0.50
C ILE A 138 -28.55 15.34 0.37
N SER A 139 -27.37 15.32 -0.24
CA SER A 139 -26.09 15.27 0.49
C SER A 139 -25.94 16.48 1.40
N GLU A 140 -26.23 17.67 0.90
CA GLU A 140 -26.16 18.93 1.64
C GLU A 140 -27.22 18.99 2.76
N SER A 141 -28.45 18.52 2.51
CA SER A 141 -29.50 18.44 3.54
C SER A 141 -29.16 17.46 4.67
N VAL A 142 -28.56 16.31 4.34
CA VAL A 142 -28.12 15.30 5.31
C VAL A 142 -26.93 15.81 6.13
N VAL A 143 -25.99 16.51 5.50
CA VAL A 143 -24.83 17.10 6.17
C VAL A 143 -25.24 18.24 7.10
N ASN A 144 -26.15 19.10 6.67
CA ASN A 144 -26.52 20.32 7.40
C ASN A 144 -27.52 20.09 8.56
N ASP A 145 -28.46 19.15 8.45
CA ASP A 145 -29.41 18.85 9.54
C ASP A 145 -29.71 17.34 9.69
N PRO A 146 -28.74 16.55 10.20
CA PRO A 146 -28.86 15.10 10.32
C PRO A 146 -29.94 14.63 11.32
N SER A 147 -30.37 15.51 12.24
CA SER A 147 -31.47 15.23 13.18
C SER A 147 -32.81 15.00 12.47
N ARG A 148 -33.04 15.67 11.34
CA ARG A 148 -34.29 15.55 10.56
C ARG A 148 -34.49 14.16 9.97
N PHE A 149 -33.42 13.41 9.75
CA PHE A 149 -33.45 12.12 9.07
C PHE A 149 -33.39 10.95 10.04
N ASN A 150 -33.51 11.16 11.36
CA ASN A 150 -33.36 10.13 12.40
C ASN A 150 -32.14 9.21 12.13
N ILE A 151 -31.09 9.80 11.54
CA ILE A 151 -29.93 9.05 11.08
C ILE A 151 -29.18 8.65 12.34
N PRO A 152 -28.97 7.35 12.56
CA PRO A 152 -28.23 6.91 13.73
C PRO A 152 -26.86 7.59 13.81
N PRO A 153 -26.35 7.90 15.01
CA PRO A 153 -25.10 8.64 15.23
C PRO A 153 -23.87 8.07 14.50
N VAL A 154 -23.95 6.83 14.03
CA VAL A 154 -22.88 6.05 13.42
C VAL A 154 -22.28 6.72 12.18
N TYR A 155 -23.03 7.52 11.42
CA TYR A 155 -22.46 8.22 10.25
C TYR A 155 -21.45 9.30 10.64
N ARG A 156 -21.65 10.06 11.73
CA ARG A 156 -20.67 11.06 12.14
C ARG A 156 -19.36 10.43 12.61
N SER A 157 -19.44 9.38 13.43
CA SER A 157 -18.26 8.66 13.89
C SER A 157 -17.55 7.91 12.76
N ALA A 158 -18.31 7.39 11.78
CA ALA A 158 -17.73 6.73 10.62
C ALA A 158 -17.05 7.74 9.69
N ILE A 159 -17.71 8.86 9.36
CA ILE A 159 -17.16 9.91 8.48
C ILE A 159 -15.99 10.64 9.15
N SER A 160 -16.02 10.85 10.47
CA SER A 160 -14.89 11.47 11.18
C SER A 160 -13.60 10.67 11.11
N GLY A 161 -13.67 9.36 10.83
CA GLY A 161 -12.48 8.53 10.59
C GLY A 161 -11.88 8.71 9.20
N PHE A 162 -12.66 9.24 8.24
CA PHE A 162 -12.23 9.48 6.87
C PHE A 162 -11.89 10.95 6.59
N VAL A 163 -12.22 11.87 7.50
CA VAL A 163 -11.92 13.30 7.35
C VAL A 163 -10.84 13.67 8.37
N SER A 164 -9.85 14.43 7.92
CA SER A 164 -8.79 14.90 8.83
C SER A 164 -9.34 15.76 9.95
N PRO A 165 -8.67 15.83 11.11
CA PRO A 165 -9.09 16.70 12.22
C PRO A 165 -9.26 18.16 11.80
N GLU A 166 -8.47 18.63 10.84
CA GLU A 166 -8.52 19.99 10.28
C GLU A 166 -9.61 20.18 9.21
N GLY A 167 -10.28 19.10 8.76
CA GLY A 167 -11.31 19.14 7.72
C GLY A 167 -10.78 19.37 6.31
N ARG A 168 -9.47 19.26 6.09
CA ARG A 168 -8.80 19.60 4.80
C ARG A 168 -8.49 18.41 3.91
N VAL A 169 -8.44 17.20 4.48
CA VAL A 169 -8.12 15.98 3.74
C VAL A 169 -9.20 14.96 4.01
N MET A 170 -9.71 14.33 2.95
CA MET A 170 -10.66 13.24 3.04
C MET A 170 -10.05 11.99 2.41
N LEU A 171 -10.18 10.86 3.09
CA LEU A 171 -9.78 9.54 2.65
C LEU A 171 -10.98 8.81 2.06
N ALA A 172 -10.79 8.22 0.88
CA ALA A 172 -11.69 7.21 0.32
C ALA A 172 -10.92 5.91 0.16
N THR A 173 -11.48 4.80 0.65
CA THR A 173 -10.84 3.48 0.59
C THR A 173 -11.49 2.62 -0.49
N PHE A 174 -10.68 2.06 -1.37
CA PHE A 174 -11.10 1.09 -2.37
C PHE A 174 -10.51 -0.27 -2.00
N VAL A 175 -11.34 -1.31 -1.96
CA VAL A 175 -10.91 -2.68 -1.67
C VAL A 175 -11.10 -3.49 -2.93
N PHE A 176 -10.00 -3.99 -3.47
CA PHE A 176 -10.00 -4.83 -4.66
C PHE A 176 -9.93 -6.30 -4.26
N LYS A 177 -10.58 -7.18 -5.03
CA LYS A 177 -10.42 -8.63 -4.85
C LYS A 177 -9.04 -9.08 -5.35
N ASN A 178 -8.66 -8.60 -6.53
CA ASN A 178 -7.33 -8.60 -7.13
C ASN A 178 -7.23 -7.29 -7.93
N VAL A 179 -6.06 -6.67 -8.00
CA VAL A 179 -5.85 -5.48 -8.82
C VAL A 179 -4.57 -5.62 -9.63
N THR A 180 -4.66 -5.33 -10.92
CA THR A 180 -3.53 -5.22 -11.83
C THR A 180 -3.09 -3.76 -11.94
N THR A 181 -1.85 -3.52 -12.38
CA THR A 181 -1.34 -2.17 -12.66
C THR A 181 -2.23 -1.41 -13.65
N SER A 182 -2.82 -2.10 -14.63
CA SER A 182 -3.73 -1.47 -15.60
C SER A 182 -5.01 -0.98 -14.95
N GLU A 183 -5.66 -1.83 -14.16
CA GLU A 183 -6.89 -1.49 -13.44
C GLU A 183 -6.66 -0.33 -12.45
N LEU A 184 -5.51 -0.34 -11.74
CA LEU A 184 -5.16 0.76 -10.85
C LEU A 184 -4.98 2.09 -11.62
N ASN A 185 -4.34 2.06 -12.78
CA ASN A 185 -4.17 3.24 -13.62
C ASN A 185 -5.50 3.73 -14.20
N GLU A 186 -6.44 2.83 -14.52
CA GLU A 186 -7.81 3.20 -14.91
C GLU A 186 -8.55 3.87 -13.75
N VAL A 187 -8.44 3.34 -12.53
CA VAL A 187 -9.02 3.97 -11.33
C VAL A 187 -8.43 5.37 -11.13
N ARG A 188 -7.11 5.54 -11.23
CA ARG A 188 -6.46 6.86 -11.16
C ARG A 188 -7.00 7.82 -12.20
N LYS A 189 -7.10 7.40 -13.47
CA LYS A 189 -7.65 8.21 -14.56
C LYS A 189 -9.11 8.59 -14.31
N LEU A 190 -9.93 7.65 -13.84
CA LEU A 190 -11.34 7.88 -13.52
C LEU A 190 -11.49 8.86 -12.36
N VAL A 191 -10.70 8.70 -11.30
CA VAL A 191 -10.72 9.58 -10.14
C VAL A 191 -10.29 10.99 -10.54
N GLN A 192 -9.20 11.13 -11.30
CA GLN A 192 -8.75 12.43 -11.79
C GLN A 192 -9.75 13.07 -12.76
N SER A 193 -10.33 12.30 -13.69
CA SER A 193 -11.32 12.81 -14.65
C SER A 193 -12.62 13.24 -13.98
N THR A 194 -13.02 12.55 -12.92
CA THR A 194 -14.19 12.91 -12.10
C THR A 194 -13.91 14.14 -11.24
N ALA A 195 -12.66 14.36 -10.82
CA ALA A 195 -12.28 15.53 -10.01
C ALA A 195 -12.16 16.83 -10.84
N LEU A 196 -11.88 16.74 -12.14
CA LEU A 196 -11.71 17.88 -13.05
C LEU A 196 -12.90 18.87 -13.04
N PRO A 197 -14.17 18.44 -13.23
CA PRO A 197 -15.32 19.34 -13.21
C PRO A 197 -15.54 20.10 -11.90
N TYR A 198 -15.01 19.58 -10.79
CA TYR A 198 -15.14 20.19 -9.47
C TYR A 198 -13.94 21.08 -9.09
N GLY A 199 -12.98 21.30 -10.00
CA GLY A 199 -11.77 22.08 -9.73
C GLY A 199 -10.80 21.39 -8.76
N LEU A 200 -10.97 20.09 -8.53
CA LEU A 200 -10.15 19.27 -7.62
C LEU A 200 -9.09 18.45 -8.38
N ALA A 201 -8.81 18.80 -9.63
CA ALA A 201 -7.78 18.14 -10.41
C ALA A 201 -6.40 18.38 -9.79
N GLY A 202 -5.65 17.31 -9.57
CA GLY A 202 -4.33 17.34 -8.93
C GLY A 202 -4.36 17.38 -7.39
N SER A 203 -5.51 17.69 -6.76
CA SER A 203 -5.67 17.56 -5.30
C SER A 203 -6.11 16.17 -4.86
N VAL A 204 -6.62 15.35 -5.78
CA VAL A 204 -6.95 13.94 -5.52
C VAL A 204 -5.76 13.08 -5.90
N GLN A 205 -5.23 12.34 -4.93
CA GLN A 205 -4.06 11.48 -5.09
C GLN A 205 -4.37 10.06 -4.65
N VAL A 206 -3.78 9.08 -5.31
CA VAL A 206 -4.01 7.65 -5.03
C VAL A 206 -2.80 7.03 -4.36
N THR A 207 -3.02 6.46 -3.17
CA THR A 207 -2.00 5.74 -2.38
C THR A 207 -2.54 4.40 -1.88
N GLY A 208 -1.73 3.68 -1.12
CA GLY A 208 -1.97 2.32 -0.66
C GLY A 208 -0.91 1.37 -1.20
N GLN A 209 -0.89 0.14 -0.68
CA GLN A 209 0.16 -0.84 -1.01
C GLN A 209 0.26 -1.11 -2.51
N ASP A 210 -0.87 -1.27 -3.19
CA ASP A 210 -0.92 -1.56 -4.63
C ASP A 210 -0.39 -0.38 -5.46
N ALA A 211 -0.75 0.84 -5.07
CA ALA A 211 -0.29 2.07 -5.71
C ALA A 211 1.20 2.32 -5.52
N LEU A 212 1.70 2.08 -4.31
CA LEU A 212 3.13 2.15 -4.00
C LEU A 212 3.93 1.13 -4.80
N ASN A 213 3.50 -0.14 -4.78
CA ASN A 213 4.18 -1.20 -5.53
C ASN A 213 4.16 -0.92 -7.04
N SER A 214 3.04 -0.46 -7.58
CA SER A 214 2.91 -0.08 -8.98
C SER A 214 3.85 1.05 -9.37
N ASP A 215 3.88 2.14 -8.60
CA ASP A 215 4.72 3.31 -8.91
C ASP A 215 6.21 3.00 -8.77
N ILE A 216 6.59 2.25 -7.72
CA ILE A 216 7.98 1.81 -7.53
C ILE A 216 8.41 0.90 -8.69
N THR A 217 7.56 -0.07 -9.07
CA THR A 217 7.85 -0.96 -10.20
C THR A 217 8.00 -0.17 -11.50
N ALA A 218 7.08 0.75 -11.78
CA ALA A 218 7.15 1.60 -12.96
C ALA A 218 8.40 2.48 -12.97
N SER A 219 8.80 3.03 -11.82
CA SER A 219 10.03 3.81 -11.67
C SER A 219 11.27 2.95 -11.95
N ILE A 220 11.35 1.75 -11.36
CA ILE A 220 12.47 0.82 -11.59
C ILE A 220 12.59 0.47 -13.08
N LEU A 221 11.48 0.17 -13.74
CA LEU A 221 11.47 -0.17 -15.17
C LEU A 221 11.87 1.03 -16.04
N ASN A 222 11.31 2.21 -15.78
CA ASN A 222 11.66 3.43 -16.51
C ASN A 222 13.14 3.81 -16.35
N ASP A 223 13.68 3.69 -15.13
CA ASP A 223 15.10 3.93 -14.89
C ASP A 223 15.97 2.88 -15.60
N THR A 224 15.53 1.62 -15.61
CA THR A 224 16.22 0.53 -16.33
C THR A 224 16.25 0.80 -17.85
N ASP A 225 15.14 1.26 -18.44
CA ASP A 225 15.04 1.58 -19.87
C ASP A 225 16.01 2.68 -20.30
N ILE A 226 16.38 3.59 -19.39
CA ILE A 226 17.35 4.66 -19.65
C ILE A 226 18.79 4.21 -19.35
N ILE A 227 19.00 3.59 -18.19
CA ILE A 227 20.35 3.25 -17.69
C ILE A 227 20.95 2.08 -18.46
N LEU A 228 20.15 1.09 -18.86
CA LEU A 228 20.63 -0.09 -19.58
C LEU A 228 21.30 0.25 -20.92
N PRO A 229 20.67 0.97 -21.87
CA PRO A 229 21.31 1.31 -23.13
C PRO A 229 22.54 2.20 -22.94
N LEU A 230 22.49 3.15 -21.98
CA LEU A 230 23.64 3.98 -21.64
C LEU A 230 24.82 3.15 -21.15
N THR A 231 24.57 2.18 -20.26
CA THR A 231 25.59 1.27 -19.72
C THR A 231 26.17 0.39 -20.83
N ILE A 232 25.33 -0.16 -21.71
CA ILE A 232 25.78 -0.95 -22.87
C ILE A 232 26.68 -0.11 -23.78
N VAL A 233 26.28 1.12 -24.11
CA VAL A 233 27.09 2.03 -24.94
C VAL A 233 28.42 2.35 -24.26
N LEU A 234 28.39 2.66 -22.96
CA LEU A 234 29.61 2.95 -22.20
C LEU A 234 30.57 1.75 -22.17
N LEU A 235 30.05 0.53 -21.97
CA LEU A 235 30.85 -0.69 -22.03
C LEU A 235 31.39 -0.95 -23.43
N LEU A 236 30.57 -0.80 -24.47
CA LEU A 236 31.00 -0.92 -25.87
C LEU A 236 32.17 0.03 -26.19
N VAL A 237 32.05 1.30 -25.76
CA VAL A 237 33.08 2.32 -25.98
C VAL A 237 34.32 2.02 -25.14
N ALA A 238 34.18 1.78 -23.84
CA ALA A 238 35.32 1.56 -22.94
C ALA A 238 36.12 0.32 -23.33
N THR A 239 35.45 -0.81 -23.55
CA THR A 239 36.10 -2.06 -23.98
C THR A 239 36.65 -1.94 -25.40
N GLY A 240 35.93 -1.26 -26.29
CA GLY A 240 36.35 -1.03 -27.66
C GLY A 240 37.62 -0.18 -27.74
N LEU A 241 37.74 0.85 -26.90
CA LEU A 241 38.94 1.67 -26.76
C LEU A 241 40.10 0.87 -26.13
N PHE A 242 39.83 0.08 -25.10
CA PHE A 242 40.84 -0.74 -24.41
C PHE A 242 41.48 -1.79 -25.34
N PHE A 243 40.64 -2.53 -26.07
CA PHE A 243 41.09 -3.53 -27.03
C PHE A 243 41.48 -2.94 -28.39
N ARG A 244 41.13 -1.68 -28.65
CA ARG A 244 41.18 -1.04 -29.98
C ARG A 244 40.45 -1.89 -31.03
N SER A 245 39.29 -2.43 -30.63
CA SER A 245 38.51 -3.36 -31.43
C SER A 245 37.03 -3.05 -31.35
N VAL A 246 36.34 -3.20 -32.48
CA VAL A 246 34.88 -3.10 -32.55
C VAL A 246 34.24 -4.43 -32.19
N ILE A 247 34.84 -5.57 -32.53
CA ILE A 247 34.24 -6.91 -32.37
C ILE A 247 34.35 -7.43 -30.93
N THR A 248 35.49 -7.20 -30.26
CA THR A 248 35.71 -7.64 -28.88
C THR A 248 34.57 -7.25 -27.92
N PRO A 249 34.10 -5.98 -27.88
CA PRO A 249 32.97 -5.58 -27.05
C PRO A 249 31.71 -6.43 -27.26
N PHE A 250 31.33 -6.67 -28.52
CA PHE A 250 30.11 -7.41 -28.86
C PHE A 250 30.25 -8.90 -28.51
N VAL A 251 31.44 -9.48 -28.64
CA VAL A 251 31.69 -10.86 -28.20
C VAL A 251 31.52 -10.99 -26.68
N SER A 252 32.10 -10.04 -25.94
CA SER A 252 31.97 -9.98 -24.48
C SER A 252 30.49 -9.85 -24.06
N LEU A 253 29.83 -8.77 -24.51
CA LEU A 253 28.44 -8.51 -24.13
C LEU A 253 27.50 -9.61 -24.66
N GLY A 254 27.67 -10.09 -25.88
CA GLY A 254 26.83 -11.14 -26.46
C GLY A 254 26.92 -12.45 -25.68
N THR A 255 28.12 -12.84 -25.24
CA THR A 255 28.30 -14.04 -24.41
C THR A 255 27.60 -13.88 -23.06
N ILE A 256 27.72 -12.70 -22.44
CA ILE A 256 27.06 -12.42 -21.16
C ILE A 256 25.55 -12.27 -21.30
N SER A 257 25.04 -11.75 -22.41
CA SER A 257 23.60 -11.74 -22.70
C SER A 257 23.03 -13.15 -22.82
N ILE A 258 23.76 -14.09 -23.41
CA ILE A 258 23.37 -15.51 -23.43
C ILE A 258 23.35 -16.08 -22.01
N ALA A 259 24.38 -15.81 -21.22
CA ALA A 259 24.44 -16.24 -19.82
C ALA A 259 23.30 -15.66 -18.98
N LEU A 260 22.95 -14.38 -19.21
CA LEU A 260 21.81 -13.73 -18.58
C LEU A 260 20.49 -14.39 -18.98
N GLY A 261 20.28 -14.69 -20.27
CA GLY A 261 19.08 -15.40 -20.72
C GLY A 261 18.92 -16.77 -20.04
N LEU A 262 20.04 -17.48 -19.80
CA LEU A 262 20.04 -18.71 -19.00
C LEU A 262 19.79 -18.45 -17.50
N ALA A 263 20.31 -17.35 -16.96
CA ALA A 263 20.06 -16.95 -15.57
C ALA A 263 18.60 -16.53 -15.33
N GLU A 264 17.89 -15.99 -16.33
CA GLU A 264 16.44 -15.73 -16.25
C GLU A 264 15.63 -17.03 -16.10
N VAL A 265 16.12 -18.16 -16.63
CA VAL A 265 15.50 -19.47 -16.34
C VAL A 265 15.63 -19.80 -14.85
N VAL A 266 16.74 -19.44 -14.22
CA VAL A 266 16.90 -19.60 -12.76
C VAL A 266 15.93 -18.70 -11.99
N VAL A 267 15.70 -17.47 -12.42
CA VAL A 267 14.67 -16.59 -11.86
C VAL A 267 13.33 -17.32 -11.86
N PHE A 268 12.92 -17.86 -13.01
CA PHE A 268 11.66 -18.59 -13.15
C PHE A 268 11.61 -19.82 -12.23
N LEU A 269 12.67 -20.63 -12.18
CA LEU A 269 12.71 -21.84 -11.35
C LEU A 269 12.66 -21.51 -9.85
N VAL A 270 13.40 -20.50 -9.40
CA VAL A 270 13.39 -20.07 -8.00
C VAL A 270 12.03 -19.48 -7.63
N ALA A 271 11.46 -18.62 -8.47
CA ALA A 271 10.15 -18.01 -8.28
C ALA A 271 9.03 -19.05 -8.18
N THR A 272 9.13 -20.12 -8.96
CA THR A 272 8.10 -21.17 -9.03
C THR A 272 8.22 -22.19 -7.90
N TYR A 273 9.45 -22.65 -7.60
CA TYR A 273 9.65 -23.83 -6.76
C TYR A 273 10.30 -23.56 -5.40
N VAL A 274 10.88 -22.38 -5.17
CA VAL A 274 11.73 -22.15 -3.98
C VAL A 274 11.24 -20.99 -3.12
N SER A 275 11.00 -19.81 -3.72
CA SER A 275 10.64 -18.60 -2.97
C SER A 275 10.05 -17.55 -3.91
N GLN A 276 9.26 -16.63 -3.36
CA GLN A 276 8.85 -15.44 -4.12
C GLN A 276 10.07 -14.60 -4.48
N VAL A 277 10.13 -14.16 -5.73
CA VAL A 277 11.18 -13.29 -6.25
C VAL A 277 10.62 -11.90 -6.43
N ASP A 278 11.30 -10.91 -5.85
CA ASP A 278 10.90 -9.50 -5.97
C ASP A 278 11.23 -8.96 -7.37
N VAL A 279 10.43 -8.00 -7.83
CA VAL A 279 10.55 -7.38 -9.16
C VAL A 279 11.90 -6.68 -9.40
N SER A 280 12.60 -6.26 -8.34
CA SER A 280 13.94 -5.69 -8.44
C SER A 280 15.03 -6.75 -8.69
N THR A 281 14.76 -8.03 -8.40
CA THR A 281 15.77 -9.09 -8.46
C THR A 281 16.33 -9.30 -9.88
N PRO A 282 15.51 -9.38 -10.96
CA PRO A 282 16.04 -9.48 -12.32
C PRO A 282 16.88 -8.26 -12.73
N VAL A 283 16.52 -7.05 -12.28
CA VAL A 283 17.29 -5.83 -12.56
C VAL A 283 18.65 -5.85 -11.85
N ILE A 284 18.69 -6.34 -10.60
CA ILE A 284 19.93 -6.54 -9.85
C ILE A 284 20.77 -7.64 -10.51
N LEU A 285 20.16 -8.76 -10.91
CA LEU A 285 20.81 -9.84 -11.65
C LEU A 285 21.45 -9.32 -12.93
N LEU A 286 20.70 -8.60 -13.76
CA LEU A 286 21.17 -7.94 -14.97
C LEU A 286 22.41 -7.06 -14.69
N THR A 287 22.31 -6.18 -13.70
CA THR A 287 23.39 -5.25 -13.33
C THR A 287 24.66 -6.01 -12.90
N VAL A 288 24.50 -7.03 -12.05
CA VAL A 288 25.62 -7.84 -11.56
C VAL A 288 26.25 -8.65 -12.68
N LEU A 289 25.46 -9.31 -13.53
CA LEU A 289 25.96 -10.15 -14.62
C LEU A 289 26.65 -9.31 -15.70
N ILE A 290 26.11 -8.14 -16.05
CA ILE A 290 26.77 -7.23 -16.99
C ILE A 290 28.12 -6.79 -16.43
N GLY A 291 28.22 -6.41 -15.15
CA GLY A 291 29.49 -6.00 -14.57
C GLY A 291 30.49 -7.16 -14.47
N VAL A 292 30.15 -8.14 -13.64
CA VAL A 292 31.04 -9.26 -13.30
C VAL A 292 31.32 -10.15 -14.51
N GLY A 293 30.31 -10.44 -15.32
CA GLY A 293 30.48 -11.25 -16.52
C GLY A 293 31.32 -10.56 -17.59
N THR A 294 31.14 -9.25 -17.79
CA THR A 294 31.98 -8.49 -18.72
C THR A 294 33.43 -8.44 -18.23
N ASP A 295 33.66 -8.29 -16.92
CA ASP A 295 35.01 -8.35 -16.35
C ASP A 295 35.68 -9.69 -16.61
N TYR A 296 34.98 -10.82 -16.40
CA TYR A 296 35.50 -12.15 -16.70
C TYR A 296 35.88 -12.30 -18.18
N SER A 297 34.99 -11.82 -19.05
CA SER A 297 35.18 -11.82 -20.49
C SER A 297 36.42 -11.03 -20.91
N ILE A 298 36.53 -9.79 -20.40
CA ILE A 298 37.66 -8.90 -20.66
C ILE A 298 38.95 -9.54 -20.16
N PHE A 299 38.95 -10.17 -18.98
CA PHE A 299 40.15 -10.76 -18.41
C PHE A 299 40.67 -11.93 -19.25
N ILE A 300 39.80 -12.83 -19.71
CA ILE A 300 40.16 -13.91 -20.65
C ILE A 300 40.69 -13.34 -21.97
N ILE A 301 39.99 -12.37 -22.57
CA ILE A 301 40.38 -11.79 -23.87
C ILE A 301 41.68 -11.00 -23.74
N ALA A 302 41.89 -10.28 -22.63
CA ALA A 302 43.12 -9.57 -22.33
C ALA A 302 44.29 -10.54 -22.22
N ARG A 303 44.12 -11.64 -21.49
CA ARG A 303 45.17 -12.66 -21.38
C ARG A 303 45.44 -13.35 -22.71
N TYR A 304 44.40 -13.66 -23.47
CA TYR A 304 44.54 -14.17 -24.84
C TYR A 304 45.33 -13.20 -25.72
N ARG A 305 45.06 -11.88 -25.64
CA ARG A 305 45.81 -10.86 -26.37
C ARG A 305 47.29 -10.84 -25.98
N GLU A 306 47.60 -10.97 -24.69
CA GLU A 306 48.98 -11.03 -24.20
C GLU A 306 49.75 -12.23 -24.77
N GLU A 307 49.14 -13.42 -24.76
CA GLU A 307 49.73 -14.65 -25.32
C GLU A 307 49.91 -14.55 -26.85
N ARG A 308 48.94 -13.94 -27.55
CA ARG A 308 49.05 -13.63 -28.98
C ARG A 308 50.15 -12.62 -29.28
N VAL A 309 50.34 -11.61 -28.43
CA VAL A 309 51.45 -10.66 -28.54
C VAL A 309 52.79 -11.37 -28.32
N ARG A 310 52.86 -12.34 -27.40
CA ARG A 310 54.08 -13.16 -27.18
C ARG A 310 54.44 -14.02 -28.39
N GLY A 311 53.46 -14.38 -29.21
CA GLY A 311 53.64 -15.11 -30.47
C GLY A 311 53.04 -16.51 -30.47
N GLY A 312 52.31 -16.91 -29.41
CA GLY A 312 51.66 -18.21 -29.34
C GLY A 312 50.55 -18.35 -30.39
N SER A 313 50.27 -19.56 -30.87
CA SER A 313 49.17 -19.83 -31.82
C SER A 313 47.79 -19.50 -31.19
N PRO A 314 46.71 -19.30 -31.97
CA PRO A 314 45.38 -19.01 -31.38
C PRO A 314 44.92 -20.08 -30.39
N ALA A 315 45.07 -21.37 -30.73
CA ALA A 315 44.71 -22.47 -29.85
C ALA A 315 45.50 -22.46 -28.54
N GLN A 316 46.84 -22.38 -28.65
CA GLN A 316 47.72 -22.35 -27.48
C GLN A 316 47.50 -21.09 -26.62
N SER A 317 47.20 -19.96 -27.25
CA SER A 317 46.93 -18.70 -26.52
C SER A 317 45.63 -18.76 -25.75
N VAL A 318 44.60 -19.44 -26.27
CA VAL A 318 43.33 -19.65 -25.56
C VAL A 318 43.53 -20.62 -24.40
N GLU A 319 44.24 -21.73 -24.63
CA GLU A 319 44.61 -22.68 -23.57
C GLU A 319 45.33 -21.97 -22.42
N ASN A 320 46.41 -21.24 -22.72
CA ASN A 320 47.15 -20.47 -21.74
C ASN A 320 46.28 -19.40 -21.04
N ALA A 321 45.36 -18.75 -21.77
CA ALA A 321 44.47 -17.77 -21.17
C ALA A 321 43.53 -18.42 -20.15
N VAL A 322 42.94 -19.57 -20.48
CA VAL A 322 42.05 -20.30 -19.57
C VAL A 322 42.83 -20.86 -18.37
N THR A 323 44.02 -21.42 -18.58
CA THR A 323 44.83 -21.97 -17.47
C THR A 323 45.17 -20.90 -16.43
N TRP A 324 45.64 -19.72 -16.86
CA TRP A 324 46.15 -18.71 -15.93
C TRP A 324 45.10 -17.68 -15.50
N ALA A 325 44.35 -17.12 -16.45
CA ALA A 325 43.32 -16.14 -16.10
C ALA A 325 42.05 -16.84 -15.60
N GLY A 326 41.76 -18.07 -16.07
CA GLY A 326 40.59 -18.82 -15.60
C GLY A 326 40.67 -19.19 -14.11
N GLU A 327 41.85 -19.51 -13.57
CA GLU A 327 42.02 -19.74 -12.12
C GLU A 327 41.69 -18.47 -11.30
N SER A 328 42.19 -17.31 -11.75
CA SER A 328 41.92 -16.02 -11.10
C SER A 328 40.43 -15.63 -11.18
N ILE A 329 39.79 -15.90 -12.32
CA ILE A 329 38.37 -15.63 -12.54
C ILE A 329 37.50 -16.59 -11.72
N ALA A 330 37.84 -17.88 -11.68
CA ALA A 330 37.10 -18.88 -10.91
C ALA A 330 37.17 -18.63 -9.42
N THR A 331 38.34 -18.27 -8.89
CA THR A 331 38.50 -17.90 -7.48
C THR A 331 37.71 -16.64 -7.13
N SER A 332 37.83 -15.59 -7.94
CA SER A 332 37.04 -14.36 -7.78
C SER A 332 35.53 -14.65 -7.84
N GLY A 333 35.06 -15.37 -8.86
CA GLY A 333 33.65 -15.71 -9.01
C GLY A 333 33.10 -16.60 -7.91
N ALA A 334 33.90 -17.57 -7.43
CA ALA A 334 33.52 -18.39 -6.29
C ALA A 334 33.21 -17.54 -5.05
N THR A 335 34.00 -16.48 -4.79
CA THR A 335 33.72 -15.60 -3.64
C THR A 335 32.38 -14.87 -3.75
N VAL A 336 32.03 -14.39 -4.96
CA VAL A 336 30.74 -13.72 -5.22
C VAL A 336 29.58 -14.71 -5.11
N ILE A 337 29.72 -15.90 -5.71
CA ILE A 337 28.72 -16.97 -5.65
C ILE A 337 28.46 -17.36 -4.20
N ILE A 338 29.51 -17.66 -3.42
CA ILE A 338 29.37 -18.06 -2.01
C ILE A 338 28.69 -16.94 -1.22
N SER A 339 29.05 -15.68 -1.44
CA SER A 339 28.45 -14.53 -0.73
C SER A 339 26.95 -14.41 -0.98
N PHE A 340 26.51 -14.51 -2.25
CA PHE A 340 25.09 -14.42 -2.60
C PHE A 340 24.31 -15.68 -2.19
N ILE A 341 24.88 -16.86 -2.35
CA ILE A 341 24.25 -18.09 -1.86
C ILE A 341 24.10 -18.04 -0.32
N PHE A 342 25.08 -17.50 0.40
CA PHE A 342 24.98 -17.28 1.85
C PHE A 342 23.86 -16.28 2.21
N LEU A 343 23.70 -15.21 1.42
CA LEU A 343 22.55 -14.30 1.52
C LEU A 343 21.21 -15.03 1.30
N GLY A 344 21.20 -16.07 0.46
CA GLY A 344 20.07 -16.96 0.23
C GLY A 344 19.55 -17.70 1.49
N PHE A 345 20.35 -17.80 2.56
CA PHE A 345 19.92 -18.41 3.83
C PHE A 345 19.21 -17.45 4.78
N GLN A 346 19.03 -16.18 4.39
CA GLN A 346 18.31 -15.21 5.23
C GLN A 346 16.81 -15.56 5.34
N PRO A 347 16.18 -15.33 6.51
CA PRO A 347 14.76 -15.60 6.70
C PRO A 347 13.85 -14.59 5.97
N ILE A 348 14.41 -13.48 5.48
CA ILE A 348 13.69 -12.45 4.73
C ILE A 348 13.52 -12.95 3.28
N THR A 349 12.27 -13.25 2.88
CA THR A 349 11.92 -13.85 1.58
C THR A 349 12.57 -13.13 0.38
N PHE A 350 12.52 -11.79 0.37
CA PHE A 350 13.17 -10.99 -0.67
C PHE A 350 14.69 -11.25 -0.77
N LEU A 351 15.41 -11.21 0.36
CA LEU A 351 16.85 -11.47 0.38
C LEU A 351 17.19 -12.91 0.00
N LYS A 352 16.34 -13.86 0.41
CA LYS A 352 16.46 -15.28 0.04
C LYS A 352 16.39 -15.46 -1.47
N GLY A 353 15.33 -14.94 -2.11
CA GLY A 353 15.14 -15.00 -3.56
C GLY A 353 16.30 -14.34 -4.31
N LEU A 354 16.67 -13.13 -3.88
CA LEU A 354 17.78 -12.36 -4.46
C LEU A 354 19.11 -13.10 -4.37
N GLY A 355 19.46 -13.61 -3.19
CA GLY A 355 20.72 -14.32 -2.97
C GLY A 355 20.86 -15.58 -3.84
N LEU A 356 19.81 -16.39 -3.91
CA LEU A 356 19.81 -17.61 -4.73
C LEU A 356 19.89 -17.29 -6.23
N VAL A 357 19.06 -16.37 -6.72
CA VAL A 357 19.01 -15.99 -8.14
C VAL A 357 20.35 -15.40 -8.59
N VAL A 358 20.87 -14.41 -7.86
CA VAL A 358 22.11 -13.74 -8.26
C VAL A 358 23.31 -14.68 -8.12
N GLY A 359 23.39 -15.48 -7.05
CA GLY A 359 24.48 -16.44 -6.85
C GLY A 359 24.55 -17.49 -7.97
N LEU A 360 23.41 -18.08 -8.34
CA LEU A 360 23.33 -19.03 -9.44
C LEU A 360 23.52 -18.37 -10.82
N GLY A 361 23.05 -17.14 -11.00
CA GLY A 361 23.28 -16.37 -12.22
C GLY A 361 24.77 -16.07 -12.44
N VAL A 362 25.50 -15.70 -11.39
CA VAL A 362 26.97 -15.50 -11.47
C VAL A 362 27.67 -16.82 -11.75
N LEU A 363 27.20 -17.95 -11.21
CA LEU A 363 27.74 -19.27 -11.55
C LEU A 363 27.58 -19.58 -13.06
N ILE A 364 26.41 -19.27 -13.64
CA ILE A 364 26.17 -19.44 -15.08
C ILE A 364 27.11 -18.52 -15.89
N ALA A 365 27.24 -17.26 -15.50
CA ALA A 365 28.15 -16.31 -16.16
C ALA A 365 29.62 -16.76 -16.05
N LEU A 366 30.03 -17.31 -14.92
CA LEU A 366 31.36 -17.88 -14.72
C LEU A 366 31.59 -19.04 -15.68
N ILE A 367 30.66 -20.00 -15.74
CA ILE A 367 30.75 -21.15 -16.67
C ILE A 367 30.82 -20.65 -18.12
N ALA A 368 29.96 -19.72 -18.52
CA ALA A 368 29.97 -19.13 -19.85
C ALA A 368 31.31 -18.43 -20.16
N SER A 369 31.89 -17.72 -19.19
CA SER A 369 33.16 -17.02 -19.39
C SER A 369 34.35 -17.95 -19.59
N LEU A 370 34.35 -19.12 -18.93
CA LEU A 370 35.43 -20.10 -19.02
C LEU A 370 35.25 -21.09 -20.17
N THR A 371 34.07 -21.11 -20.81
CA THR A 371 33.76 -22.06 -21.89
C THR A 371 33.40 -21.34 -23.19
N LEU A 372 32.26 -20.65 -23.20
CA LEU A 372 31.70 -19.99 -24.39
C LEU A 372 32.64 -18.92 -24.95
N ILE A 373 33.29 -18.12 -24.10
CA ILE A 373 34.20 -17.06 -24.57
C ILE A 373 35.44 -17.66 -25.27
N PRO A 374 36.21 -18.57 -24.64
CA PRO A 374 37.26 -19.32 -25.32
C PRO A 374 36.83 -19.91 -26.66
N SER A 375 35.64 -20.53 -26.72
CA SER A 375 35.09 -21.10 -27.95
C SER A 375 34.85 -20.04 -29.02
N VAL A 376 34.25 -18.90 -28.68
CA VAL A 376 34.00 -17.81 -29.64
C VAL A 376 35.31 -17.19 -30.13
N ILE A 377 36.32 -17.05 -29.26
CA ILE A 377 37.66 -16.58 -29.65
C ILE A 377 38.28 -17.53 -30.68
N LEU A 378 38.15 -18.85 -30.51
CA LEU A 378 38.68 -19.85 -31.44
C LEU A 378 37.95 -19.88 -32.78
N LEU A 379 36.66 -19.52 -32.82
CA LEU A 379 35.90 -19.38 -34.06
C LEU A 379 36.25 -18.08 -34.82
N LEU A 380 36.68 -17.03 -34.11
CA LEU A 380 36.99 -15.71 -34.68
C LEU A 380 38.44 -15.24 -34.41
N PRO A 381 39.48 -16.07 -34.57
CA PRO A 381 40.82 -15.79 -34.02
C PRO A 381 41.49 -14.60 -34.70
N LYS A 382 41.22 -14.39 -35.99
CA LYS A 382 41.72 -13.26 -36.77
C LYS A 382 40.83 -12.02 -36.69
N ARG A 383 39.56 -12.15 -36.30
CA ARG A 383 38.58 -11.05 -36.32
C ARG A 383 38.31 -10.45 -34.95
N ILE A 384 38.60 -11.18 -33.86
CA ILE A 384 38.30 -10.73 -32.50
C ILE A 384 38.83 -9.33 -32.19
N PHE A 385 39.99 -8.95 -32.75
CA PHE A 385 40.60 -7.61 -32.58
C PHE A 385 40.37 -6.64 -33.76
N PHE A 386 39.43 -6.91 -34.68
CA PHE A 386 39.14 -6.02 -35.81
C PHE A 386 38.84 -4.58 -35.34
N PRO A 387 39.41 -3.53 -35.97
CA PRO A 387 40.23 -3.52 -37.19
C PRO A 387 41.75 -3.70 -36.98
N MET A 388 42.19 -3.97 -35.76
CA MET A 388 43.59 -4.24 -35.40
C MET A 388 43.95 -5.70 -35.68
N THR A 389 43.97 -6.09 -36.96
CA THR A 389 44.18 -7.48 -37.41
C THR A 389 45.31 -7.58 -38.44
N GLY A 390 45.89 -8.76 -38.62
CA GLY A 390 47.01 -9.00 -39.55
C GLY A 390 48.24 -8.14 -39.22
N GLU A 391 48.85 -7.52 -40.24
CA GLU A 391 50.05 -6.67 -40.09
C GLU A 391 49.88 -5.51 -39.10
N ARG A 392 48.65 -5.03 -38.89
CA ARG A 392 48.38 -3.98 -37.89
C ARG A 392 48.57 -4.52 -36.48
N PHE A 393 48.15 -5.75 -36.23
CA PHE A 393 48.35 -6.44 -34.96
C PHE A 393 49.83 -6.77 -34.75
N ASP A 394 50.54 -7.23 -35.76
CA ASP A 394 51.97 -7.58 -35.64
C ASP A 394 52.84 -6.34 -35.32
N ARG A 395 52.55 -5.20 -35.97
CA ARG A 395 53.15 -3.89 -35.64
C ARG A 395 52.76 -3.38 -34.26
N TYR A 396 51.62 -3.79 -33.74
CA TYR A 396 51.21 -3.49 -32.36
C TYR A 396 51.97 -4.37 -31.37
N ALA A 397 52.06 -5.67 -31.62
CA ALA A 397 52.73 -6.64 -30.77
C ALA A 397 54.22 -6.31 -30.59
N THR A 398 54.94 -6.00 -31.68
CA THR A 398 56.34 -5.54 -31.64
C THR A 398 56.51 -4.27 -30.82
N ARG A 399 55.69 -3.24 -31.07
CA ARG A 399 55.71 -2.00 -30.27
C ARG A 399 55.42 -2.22 -28.78
N VAL A 400 54.52 -3.15 -28.45
CA VAL A 400 54.22 -3.48 -27.05
C VAL A 400 55.40 -4.20 -26.40
N LYS A 401 56.01 -5.18 -27.07
CA LYS A 401 57.23 -5.85 -26.56
C LYS A 401 58.35 -4.85 -26.28
N GLU A 402 58.67 -3.99 -27.24
CA GLU A 402 59.69 -2.95 -27.06
C GLU A 402 59.37 -1.98 -25.92
N ARG A 403 58.09 -1.63 -25.74
CA ARG A 403 57.66 -0.71 -24.67
C ARG A 403 57.74 -1.36 -23.29
N LEU A 404 57.43 -2.65 -23.18
CA LEU A 404 57.58 -3.44 -21.96
C LEU A 404 59.06 -3.55 -21.55
N GLU A 405 59.97 -3.64 -22.52
CA GLU A 405 61.42 -3.67 -22.31
C GLU A 405 62.00 -2.29 -21.93
N LYS A 406 61.47 -1.19 -22.50
CA LYS A 406 62.13 0.13 -22.46
C LYS A 406 61.74 1.09 -21.34
N LYS A 407 60.63 0.96 -20.56
CA LYS A 407 60.37 1.93 -19.45
C LYS A 407 59.31 1.56 -18.40
N VAL A 408 59.63 2.01 -17.18
CA VAL A 408 58.80 2.21 -15.98
C VAL A 408 57.55 3.05 -16.29
N GLY A 409 56.42 2.39 -16.58
CA GLY A 409 55.12 3.03 -16.80
C GLY A 409 54.53 3.70 -15.54
N TYR A 410 53.37 4.35 -15.68
CA TYR A 410 52.63 4.97 -14.56
C TYR A 410 52.53 4.03 -13.35
N PHE A 411 52.11 2.79 -13.56
CA PHE A 411 51.94 1.79 -12.49
C PHE A 411 53.25 1.43 -11.76
N SER A 412 54.39 1.46 -12.46
CA SER A 412 55.67 1.21 -11.81
C SER A 412 56.13 2.43 -10.99
N ARG A 413 55.79 3.66 -11.42
CA ARG A 413 56.02 4.87 -10.62
C ARG A 413 55.10 4.95 -9.42
N SER A 414 53.81 4.64 -9.58
CA SER A 414 52.85 4.63 -8.47
C SER A 414 53.20 3.54 -7.45
N GLY A 415 53.64 2.36 -7.89
CA GLY A 415 54.14 1.31 -7.00
C GLY A 415 55.36 1.77 -6.19
N LYS A 416 56.36 2.38 -6.84
CA LYS A 416 57.53 2.95 -6.13
C LYS A 416 57.13 4.06 -5.16
N PHE A 417 56.18 4.91 -5.54
CA PHE A 417 55.63 5.95 -4.66
C PHE A 417 54.93 5.35 -3.44
N ALA A 418 54.11 4.31 -3.64
CA ALA A 418 53.40 3.63 -2.57
C ALA A 418 54.36 2.96 -1.58
N ILE A 419 55.42 2.31 -2.07
CA ILE A 419 56.46 1.72 -1.23
C ILE A 419 57.18 2.81 -0.42
N LYS A 420 57.59 3.90 -1.09
CA LYS A 420 58.31 5.01 -0.45
C LYS A 420 57.50 5.68 0.67
N HIS A 421 56.18 5.80 0.49
CA HIS A 421 55.29 6.50 1.43
C HIS A 421 54.32 5.55 2.15
N ALA A 422 54.64 4.26 2.27
CA ALA A 422 53.71 3.25 2.78
C ALA A 422 53.12 3.61 4.15
N LYS A 423 53.96 4.08 5.09
CA LYS A 423 53.50 4.52 6.43
C LYS A 423 52.51 5.68 6.34
N VAL A 424 52.83 6.69 5.53
CA VAL A 424 51.99 7.88 5.35
C VAL A 424 50.65 7.50 4.71
N ILE A 425 50.67 6.62 3.70
CA ILE A 425 49.47 6.14 3.03
C ILE A 425 48.58 5.36 3.99
N VAL A 426 49.14 4.46 4.81
CA VAL A 426 48.36 3.70 5.81
C VAL A 426 47.76 4.63 6.85
N ILE A 427 48.54 5.58 7.39
CA ILE A 427 48.03 6.56 8.36
C ILE A 427 46.90 7.39 7.74
N LEU A 428 47.09 7.90 6.52
CA LEU A 428 46.09 8.70 5.84
C LEU A 428 44.82 7.90 5.56
N SER A 429 44.94 6.64 5.12
CA SER A 429 43.79 5.75 4.93
C SER A 429 43.03 5.54 6.23
N ILE A 430 43.71 5.26 7.35
CA ILE A 430 43.07 5.12 8.67
C ILE A 430 42.36 6.42 9.07
N VAL A 431 43.03 7.56 8.94
CA VAL A 431 42.47 8.88 9.29
C VAL A 431 41.22 9.19 8.46
N VAL A 432 41.23 8.85 7.16
CA VAL A 432 40.06 9.03 6.28
C VAL A 432 38.94 8.03 6.60
N THR A 433 39.26 6.81 7.04
CA THR A 433 38.28 5.79 7.41
C THR A 433 37.62 6.04 8.78
N ILE A 434 38.30 6.69 9.73
CA ILE A 434 37.75 6.96 11.09
C ILE A 434 36.39 7.70 11.03
N PRO A 435 36.23 8.81 10.28
CA PRO A 435 34.93 9.47 10.14
C PRO A 435 33.85 8.57 9.54
N ALA A 436 34.20 7.74 8.54
CA ALA A 436 33.25 6.83 7.90
C ALA A 436 32.76 5.74 8.89
N VAL A 437 33.68 5.17 9.67
CA VAL A 437 33.36 4.20 10.72
C VAL A 437 32.54 4.85 11.83
N TYR A 438 32.86 6.08 12.23
CA TYR A 438 32.08 6.82 13.21
C TYR A 438 30.64 7.07 12.72
N ILE A 439 30.45 7.50 11.47
CA ILE A 439 29.12 7.69 10.88
C ILE A 439 28.36 6.37 10.83
N TRP A 440 29.00 5.29 10.37
CA TRP A 440 28.40 3.95 10.32
C TRP A 440 28.00 3.41 11.70
N ALA A 441 28.84 3.60 12.72
CA ALA A 441 28.56 3.14 14.08
C ALA A 441 27.43 3.93 14.76
N ASN A 442 27.17 5.17 14.33
CA ASN A 442 26.09 6.02 14.85
C ASN A 442 24.84 6.03 13.96
N LEU A 443 24.84 5.29 12.84
CA LEU A 443 23.69 5.16 11.96
C LEU A 443 22.62 4.30 12.65
N ALA A 444 21.49 4.94 12.94
CA ALA A 444 20.32 4.29 13.52
C ALA A 444 19.61 3.48 12.42
N PRO A 445 19.44 2.14 12.55
CA PRO A 445 18.74 1.35 11.55
C PRO A 445 17.26 1.75 11.47
N SER A 446 16.85 2.22 10.29
CA SER A 446 15.46 2.55 9.99
C SER A 446 14.78 1.40 9.24
N TYR A 447 13.53 1.13 9.58
CA TYR A 447 12.65 0.21 8.84
C TYR A 447 11.63 0.96 7.97
N ASP A 448 11.86 2.26 7.76
CA ASP A 448 11.07 3.10 6.87
C ASP A 448 11.54 2.94 5.41
N PHE A 449 11.05 1.88 4.76
CA PHE A 449 11.32 1.63 3.34
C PHE A 449 10.71 2.69 2.42
N LEU A 450 9.64 3.36 2.86
CA LEU A 450 8.99 4.44 2.12
C LEU A 450 9.83 5.70 2.11
N GLY A 451 10.52 6.01 3.21
CA GLY A 451 11.48 7.11 3.28
C GLY A 451 12.66 6.96 2.32
N ALA A 452 12.99 5.74 1.90
CA ALA A 452 14.02 5.45 0.90
C ALA A 452 13.49 5.50 -0.55
N SER A 453 12.18 5.58 -0.75
CA SER A 453 11.57 5.62 -2.08
C SER A 453 11.65 7.02 -2.71
N PRO A 454 11.61 7.15 -4.05
CA PRO A 454 11.62 8.45 -4.71
C PRO A 454 10.43 9.32 -4.25
N LYS A 455 10.73 10.52 -3.76
CA LYS A 455 9.72 11.43 -3.16
C LYS A 455 8.77 12.06 -4.18
N ASN A 456 9.10 11.97 -5.46
CA ASN A 456 8.32 12.51 -6.57
C ASN A 456 7.18 11.58 -7.02
N LEU A 457 7.09 10.35 -6.51
CA LEU A 457 5.99 9.44 -6.83
C LEU A 457 4.69 9.91 -6.16
N GLU A 458 3.60 9.90 -6.92
CA GLU A 458 2.26 10.31 -6.44
C GLU A 458 1.86 9.51 -5.19
N SER A 459 1.98 8.17 -5.25
CA SER A 459 1.62 7.29 -4.14
C SER A 459 2.42 7.56 -2.86
N VAL A 460 3.72 7.89 -2.98
CA VAL A 460 4.59 8.21 -1.83
C VAL A 460 4.23 9.56 -1.23
N SER A 461 4.00 10.58 -2.08
CA SER A 461 3.57 11.91 -1.63
C SER A 461 2.20 11.86 -0.93
N ALA A 462 1.26 11.15 -1.53
CA ALA A 462 -0.08 10.93 -0.98
C ALA A 462 -0.05 10.14 0.33
N PHE A 463 0.81 9.13 0.42
CA PHE A 463 1.03 8.36 1.64
C PHE A 463 1.59 9.22 2.78
N ASN A 464 2.56 10.07 2.47
CA ASN A 464 3.13 11.01 3.45
C ASN A 464 2.09 12.02 3.91
N THR A 465 1.26 12.53 2.98
CA THR A 465 0.13 13.42 3.31
C THR A 465 -0.85 12.72 4.24
N LEU A 466 -1.23 11.48 3.93
CA LEU A 466 -2.10 10.64 4.76
C LEU A 466 -1.51 10.45 6.17
N THR A 467 -0.24 10.07 6.26
CA THR A 467 0.47 9.80 7.52
C THR A 467 0.62 11.06 8.38
N ASN A 468 0.94 12.20 7.77
CA ASN A 468 1.11 13.48 8.47
C ASN A 468 -0.23 14.04 8.95
N THR A 469 -1.31 13.80 8.19
CA THR A 469 -2.62 14.41 8.47
C THR A 469 -3.48 13.57 9.42
N PHE A 470 -3.50 12.25 9.27
CA PHE A 470 -4.28 11.33 10.12
C PHE A 470 -3.45 10.74 11.27
N GLY A 471 -2.13 10.93 11.25
CA GLY A 471 -1.18 10.33 12.18
C GLY A 471 -0.78 8.91 11.75
N GLY A 472 0.53 8.62 11.72
CA GLY A 472 1.04 7.34 11.21
C GLY A 472 0.52 6.10 11.94
N GLY A 473 0.27 6.19 13.25
CA GLY A 473 -0.31 5.09 14.02
C GLY A 473 -1.79 4.82 13.71
N SER A 474 -2.50 5.79 13.11
CA SER A 474 -3.87 5.60 12.62
C SER A 474 -3.89 4.87 11.27
N ILE A 475 -2.87 5.11 10.44
CA ILE A 475 -2.72 4.48 9.13
C ILE A 475 -2.20 3.04 9.26
N PHE A 476 -1.29 2.77 10.20
CA PHE A 476 -0.85 1.41 10.54
C PHE A 476 -1.09 1.13 12.02
N PRO A 477 -2.33 0.82 12.40
CA PRO A 477 -2.59 0.43 13.76
C PRO A 477 -2.00 -0.95 14.06
N THR A 478 -1.71 -1.19 15.32
CA THR A 478 -1.29 -2.51 15.81
C THR A 478 -2.53 -3.37 16.07
N HIS A 479 -2.62 -4.51 15.41
CA HIS A 479 -3.72 -5.45 15.63
C HIS A 479 -3.37 -6.47 16.71
N VAL A 480 -4.26 -6.66 17.67
CA VAL A 480 -4.17 -7.68 18.72
C VAL A 480 -5.34 -8.64 18.54
N VAL A 481 -5.02 -9.91 18.30
CA VAL A 481 -6.02 -10.96 18.12
C VAL A 481 -6.11 -11.79 19.40
N VAL A 482 -7.31 -11.87 19.98
CA VAL A 482 -7.57 -12.64 21.20
C VAL A 482 -8.41 -13.86 20.86
N LYS A 483 -7.90 -15.05 21.16
CA LYS A 483 -8.60 -16.33 20.95
C LYS A 483 -9.33 -16.77 22.22
N PHE A 484 -10.58 -17.20 22.06
CA PHE A 484 -11.43 -17.72 23.13
C PHE A 484 -11.75 -19.20 22.88
N ALA A 485 -11.90 -19.97 23.97
CA ALA A 485 -12.26 -21.39 23.90
C ALA A 485 -13.71 -21.64 23.41
N SER A 486 -14.53 -20.60 23.38
CA SER A 486 -15.91 -20.67 22.92
C SER A 486 -16.33 -19.34 22.29
N PRO A 487 -17.33 -19.34 21.39
CA PRO A 487 -17.80 -18.11 20.75
C PRO A 487 -18.25 -17.06 21.76
N LEU A 488 -17.80 -15.82 21.56
CA LEU A 488 -18.17 -14.67 22.39
C LEU A 488 -19.61 -14.23 22.19
N TRP A 489 -20.18 -14.48 21.02
CA TRP A 489 -21.55 -14.17 20.64
C TRP A 489 -22.30 -15.47 20.34
N ASN A 490 -23.48 -15.65 20.94
CA ASN A 490 -24.31 -16.84 20.74
C ASN A 490 -25.56 -16.58 19.85
N GLY A 491 -25.65 -15.41 19.23
CA GLY A 491 -26.83 -14.98 18.45
C GLY A 491 -27.77 -14.04 19.20
N THR A 492 -27.78 -14.07 20.54
CA THR A 492 -28.69 -13.27 21.37
C THR A 492 -27.98 -12.42 22.41
N ALA A 493 -26.87 -12.90 22.97
CA ALA A 493 -26.12 -12.20 24.01
C ALA A 493 -24.61 -12.47 23.92
N TYR A 494 -23.83 -11.53 24.44
CA TYR A 494 -22.39 -11.70 24.58
C TYR A 494 -22.04 -12.46 25.87
N ARG A 495 -21.00 -13.30 25.81
CA ARG A 495 -20.42 -13.94 26.99
C ARG A 495 -19.73 -12.90 27.87
N THR A 496 -20.27 -12.68 29.06
CA THR A 496 -19.82 -11.64 29.99
C THR A 496 -18.36 -11.77 30.39
N GLY A 497 -17.87 -12.99 30.68
CA GLY A 497 -16.48 -13.21 31.06
C GLY A 497 -15.48 -12.83 29.96
N GLY A 498 -15.76 -13.25 28.71
CA GLY A 498 -14.89 -12.95 27.57
C GLY A 498 -14.90 -11.46 27.20
N MET A 499 -16.08 -10.83 27.17
CA MET A 499 -16.17 -9.39 26.94
C MET A 499 -15.54 -8.55 28.06
N SER A 500 -15.65 -8.99 29.32
CA SER A 500 -15.00 -8.30 30.44
C SER A 500 -13.47 -8.37 30.34
N LEU A 501 -12.93 -9.51 29.93
CA LEU A 501 -11.50 -9.66 29.65
C LEU A 501 -11.04 -8.72 28.52
N LEU A 502 -11.81 -8.60 27.44
CA LEU A 502 -11.50 -7.66 26.35
C LEU A 502 -11.50 -6.20 26.81
N ASP A 503 -12.44 -5.82 27.68
CA ASP A 503 -12.51 -4.48 28.27
C ASP A 503 -11.30 -4.20 29.19
N GLU A 504 -10.87 -5.20 29.96
CA GLU A 504 -9.67 -5.13 30.81
C GLU A 504 -8.39 -4.98 29.98
N ILE A 505 -8.19 -5.83 28.96
CA ILE A 505 -7.06 -5.74 28.03
C ILE A 505 -7.04 -4.35 27.36
N SER A 506 -8.20 -3.84 26.95
CA SER A 506 -8.31 -2.53 26.31
C SER A 506 -7.96 -1.40 27.28
N ASN A 507 -8.40 -1.48 28.54
CA ASN A 507 -8.04 -0.52 29.60
C ASN A 507 -6.54 -0.52 29.90
N ASP A 508 -5.95 -1.68 30.09
CA ASP A 508 -4.53 -1.81 30.40
C ASP A 508 -3.65 -1.33 29.24
N THR A 509 -4.11 -1.53 28.00
CA THR A 509 -3.42 -1.02 26.82
C THR A 509 -3.50 0.51 26.73
N LEU A 510 -4.66 1.12 27.01
CA LEU A 510 -4.82 2.58 27.06
C LEU A 510 -3.98 3.27 28.16
N ARG A 511 -3.61 2.56 29.24
CA ARG A 511 -2.71 3.11 30.27
C ARG A 511 -1.30 3.38 29.76
N ASN A 512 -0.90 2.77 28.65
CA ASN A 512 0.41 3.04 28.06
C ASN A 512 0.40 4.41 27.37
N HIS A 513 1.30 5.30 27.79
CA HIS A 513 1.40 6.67 27.26
C HIS A 513 1.62 6.75 25.74
N ALA A 514 2.17 5.69 25.12
CA ALA A 514 2.39 5.60 23.67
C ALA A 514 1.10 5.29 22.88
N VAL A 515 0.06 4.79 23.54
CA VAL A 515 -1.21 4.43 22.91
C VAL A 515 -2.09 5.68 22.82
N LEU A 516 -2.62 5.93 21.63
CA LEU A 516 -3.57 7.00 21.34
C LEU A 516 -5.00 6.52 21.61
N SER A 517 -5.37 5.37 21.07
CA SER A 517 -6.70 4.79 21.23
C SER A 517 -6.66 3.26 21.07
N VAL A 518 -7.70 2.61 21.58
CA VAL A 518 -7.94 1.17 21.39
C VAL A 518 -9.39 1.02 20.94
N THR A 519 -9.58 0.40 19.78
CA THR A 519 -10.90 -0.01 19.28
C THR A 519 -11.02 -1.53 19.34
N GLY A 520 -12.22 -2.03 19.58
CA GLY A 520 -12.47 -3.46 19.77
C GLY A 520 -13.93 -3.76 20.03
N PRO A 521 -14.33 -5.03 20.25
CA PRO A 521 -15.73 -5.39 20.49
C PRO A 521 -16.37 -4.68 21.67
N THR A 522 -15.60 -4.27 22.69
CA THR A 522 -16.11 -3.49 23.84
C THR A 522 -16.04 -1.98 23.62
N ARG A 523 -15.36 -1.54 22.55
CA ARG A 523 -15.09 -0.14 22.17
C ARG A 523 -15.10 0.07 20.65
N PRO A 524 -16.21 -0.24 19.96
CA PRO A 524 -16.24 -0.20 18.49
C PRO A 524 -15.94 1.20 17.93
N GLY A 525 -16.31 2.26 18.66
CA GLY A 525 -16.00 3.66 18.33
C GLY A 525 -14.93 4.29 19.23
N GLY A 526 -14.10 3.51 19.92
CA GLY A 526 -13.11 3.98 20.89
C GLY A 526 -13.67 4.33 22.28
N ALA A 527 -14.96 4.64 22.38
CA ALA A 527 -15.69 4.77 23.64
C ALA A 527 -16.18 3.42 24.17
N ARG A 528 -16.20 3.25 25.50
CA ARG A 528 -16.70 2.04 26.17
C ARG A 528 -18.18 1.85 25.92
N VAL A 529 -18.55 0.64 25.51
CA VAL A 529 -19.92 0.19 25.34
C VAL A 529 -20.26 -0.81 26.44
N ASP A 530 -21.36 -0.58 27.15
CA ASP A 530 -21.89 -1.59 28.07
C ASP A 530 -22.71 -2.63 27.29
N PHE A 531 -22.07 -3.76 27.02
CA PHE A 531 -22.67 -4.87 26.27
C PHE A 531 -23.77 -5.60 27.04
N ARG A 532 -23.96 -5.33 28.34
CA ARG A 532 -24.99 -5.96 29.18
C ARG A 532 -26.35 -5.28 29.07
N THR A 533 -26.38 -4.03 28.60
CA THR A 533 -27.59 -3.21 28.53
C THR A 533 -28.16 -3.13 27.12
N LEU A 534 -27.62 -3.90 26.17
CA LEU A 534 -28.06 -3.90 24.78
C LEU A 534 -29.42 -4.63 24.64
N SER A 535 -30.34 -4.01 23.92
CA SER A 535 -31.69 -4.52 23.63
C SER A 535 -31.93 -4.65 22.13
N ASP A 536 -33.12 -5.09 21.72
CA ASP A 536 -33.51 -5.23 20.30
C ASP A 536 -33.89 -3.88 19.63
N ASP A 537 -33.55 -2.76 20.24
CA ASP A 537 -33.81 -1.44 19.66
C ASP A 537 -32.85 -1.15 18.49
N PRO A 538 -33.26 -0.32 17.51
CA PRO A 538 -32.46 -0.04 16.32
C PRO A 538 -31.04 0.48 16.59
N ARG A 539 -30.80 1.18 17.71
CA ARG A 539 -29.46 1.70 18.07
C ARG A 539 -28.57 0.58 18.60
N SER A 540 -29.09 -0.25 19.50
CA SER A 540 -28.37 -1.41 20.02
C SER A 540 -28.04 -2.42 18.92
N LEU A 541 -28.95 -2.70 17.98
CA LEU A 541 -28.69 -3.61 16.85
C LEU A 541 -27.54 -3.14 15.96
N GLN A 542 -27.40 -1.83 15.76
CA GLN A 542 -26.27 -1.26 15.01
C GLN A 542 -24.96 -1.34 15.77
N LEU A 543 -25.01 -1.12 17.09
CA LEU A 543 -23.85 -1.26 17.95
C LEU A 543 -23.38 -2.73 17.96
N ILE A 544 -24.30 -3.68 18.10
CA ILE A 544 -24.06 -5.13 17.98
C ILE A 544 -23.43 -5.46 16.63
N SER A 545 -23.96 -4.90 15.53
CA SER A 545 -23.37 -5.08 14.19
C SER A 545 -21.92 -4.58 14.11
N SER A 546 -21.64 -3.39 14.64
CA SER A 546 -20.28 -2.84 14.70
C SER A 546 -19.34 -3.66 15.57
N MET A 547 -19.82 -4.16 16.72
CA MET A 547 -19.05 -5.03 17.63
C MET A 547 -18.77 -6.38 16.97
N ASN A 548 -19.75 -6.99 16.31
CA ASN A 548 -19.63 -8.29 15.64
C ASN A 548 -18.71 -8.25 14.42
N LYS A 549 -18.56 -7.11 13.73
CA LYS A 549 -17.54 -6.94 12.68
C LYS A 549 -16.10 -7.10 13.19
N MET A 550 -15.88 -6.92 14.50
CA MET A 550 -14.58 -7.08 15.15
C MET A 550 -14.41 -8.48 15.76
N LEU A 551 -15.38 -9.38 15.55
CA LEU A 551 -15.28 -10.79 15.88
C LEU A 551 -15.07 -11.60 14.59
N SER A 552 -14.39 -12.73 14.71
CA SER A 552 -14.32 -13.70 13.61
C SER A 552 -15.71 -14.28 13.29
N GLN A 553 -15.85 -14.85 12.09
CA GLN A 553 -17.12 -15.47 11.64
C GLN A 553 -17.60 -16.58 12.58
N ASP A 554 -16.68 -17.31 13.23
CA ASP A 554 -16.98 -18.34 14.24
C ASP A 554 -17.16 -17.78 15.67
N GLY A 555 -16.97 -16.46 15.86
CA GLY A 555 -17.06 -15.76 17.12
C GLY A 555 -15.97 -16.11 18.15
N GLN A 556 -14.96 -16.93 17.78
CA GLN A 556 -13.92 -17.39 18.70
C GLN A 556 -12.73 -16.44 18.80
N TYR A 557 -12.54 -15.55 17.83
CA TYR A 557 -11.48 -14.56 17.82
C TYR A 557 -12.07 -13.17 17.91
N ALA A 558 -11.43 -12.32 18.71
CA ALA A 558 -11.71 -10.89 18.77
C ALA A 558 -10.51 -10.12 18.24
N LEU A 559 -10.79 -9.13 17.39
CA LEU A 559 -9.81 -8.17 16.89
C LEU A 559 -9.87 -6.90 17.74
N LEU A 560 -8.76 -6.58 18.40
CA LEU A 560 -8.51 -5.28 19.00
C LEU A 560 -7.54 -4.52 18.09
N THR A 561 -7.78 -3.24 17.87
CA THR A 561 -6.95 -2.37 17.05
C THR A 561 -6.41 -1.26 17.93
N VAL A 562 -5.09 -1.20 18.07
CA VAL A 562 -4.36 -0.30 18.97
C VAL A 562 -3.66 0.75 18.12
N THR A 563 -4.09 1.99 18.23
CA THR A 563 -3.50 3.12 17.52
C THR A 563 -2.42 3.75 18.39
N LEU A 564 -1.20 3.92 17.87
CA LEU A 564 -0.09 4.54 18.57
C LEU A 564 -0.01 6.04 18.25
N LYS A 565 0.54 6.84 19.18
CA LYS A 565 0.73 8.29 18.99
C LYS A 565 1.86 8.64 18.00
N GLY A 566 2.84 7.76 17.85
CA GLY A 566 4.02 7.98 16.99
C GLY A 566 3.89 7.29 15.63
N SER A 567 4.81 7.63 14.71
CA SER A 567 4.93 6.90 13.44
C SER A 567 5.37 5.45 13.69
N PRO A 568 4.72 4.47 13.07
CA PRO A 568 4.95 3.03 13.29
C PRO A 568 6.37 2.58 12.93
N TYR A 569 7.04 3.29 12.02
CA TYR A 569 8.37 2.91 11.50
C TYR A 569 9.55 3.56 12.22
N THR A 570 9.29 4.46 13.18
CA THR A 570 10.37 5.13 13.92
C THR A 570 11.00 4.20 14.95
N GLN A 571 12.31 4.30 15.12
CA GLN A 571 13.05 3.49 16.09
C GLN A 571 12.59 3.72 17.53
N ASP A 572 12.08 4.91 17.84
CA ASP A 572 11.39 5.22 19.10
C ASP A 572 10.14 4.35 19.32
N SER A 573 9.30 4.16 18.30
CA SER A 573 8.12 3.29 18.38
C SER A 573 8.50 1.81 18.53
N ILE A 574 9.56 1.36 17.84
CA ILE A 574 10.00 -0.05 17.84
C ILE A 574 10.75 -0.43 19.13
N THR A 575 11.70 0.41 19.59
CA THR A 575 12.50 0.12 20.80
C THR A 575 11.69 0.28 22.09
N ARG A 576 10.73 1.21 22.16
CA ARG A 576 9.84 1.35 23.31
C ARG A 576 8.89 0.15 23.45
N ASN A 577 8.42 -0.43 22.34
CA ASN A 577 7.57 -1.62 22.36
C ASN A 577 8.34 -2.86 22.88
N ASN A 578 9.61 -3.02 22.47
CA ASN A 578 10.46 -4.13 22.93
C ASN A 578 10.82 -4.06 24.43
N ARG A 579 11.03 -2.86 25.00
CA ARG A 579 11.22 -2.70 26.46
C ARG A 579 9.96 -3.10 27.25
N GLY A 580 8.77 -2.79 26.73
CA GLY A 580 7.51 -3.22 27.34
C GLY A 580 7.32 -4.75 27.32
N HIS A 581 7.78 -5.40 26.25
CA HIS A 581 7.71 -6.86 26.10
C HIS A 581 8.65 -7.61 27.06
N GLN A 582 9.85 -7.08 27.31
CA GLN A 582 10.80 -7.64 28.29
C GLN A 582 10.33 -7.50 29.74
N LEU A 583 9.65 -6.40 30.08
CA LEU A 583 9.07 -6.21 31.42
C LEU A 583 7.85 -7.12 31.65
N ARG A 584 7.04 -7.36 30.61
CA ARG A 584 5.87 -8.26 30.69
C ARG A 584 6.22 -9.75 30.71
N SER A 585 7.26 -10.19 30.02
CA SER A 585 7.69 -11.60 30.09
C SER A 585 8.22 -11.99 31.48
N GLN A 586 8.66 -11.02 32.29
CA GLN A 586 9.01 -11.26 33.70
C GLN A 586 7.79 -11.27 34.65
N HIS A 587 6.65 -10.71 34.24
CA HIS A 587 5.45 -10.56 35.09
C HIS A 587 4.26 -11.43 34.63
N ALA A 588 4.33 -12.05 33.45
CA ALA A 588 3.33 -12.98 32.94
C ALA A 588 3.50 -14.40 33.52
N VAL A 589 3.51 -14.51 34.84
CA VAL A 589 3.10 -15.74 35.54
C VAL A 589 1.80 -15.40 36.24
N LEU A 590 0.68 -15.77 35.61
CA LEU A 590 -0.67 -15.57 36.10
C LEU A 590 -0.80 -16.03 37.58
N PRO A 591 -1.34 -15.20 38.50
CA PRO A 591 -1.67 -15.67 39.83
C PRO A 591 -2.95 -16.51 39.75
N GLY A 592 -2.79 -17.83 39.84
CA GLY A 592 -3.90 -18.75 40.04
C GLY A 592 -4.64 -18.44 41.34
N HIS A 593 -5.93 -18.12 41.24
CA HIS A 593 -6.86 -18.05 42.35
C HIS A 593 -6.75 -19.32 43.22
N ARG A 594 -6.22 -19.19 44.44
CA ARG A 594 -6.45 -20.16 45.52
C ARG A 594 -7.43 -19.54 46.52
N LEU A 595 -8.69 -19.93 46.39
CA LEU A 595 -9.69 -19.79 47.44
C LEU A 595 -9.21 -20.54 48.68
N ARG A 596 -9.07 -19.80 49.78
CA ARG A 596 -8.89 -20.36 51.13
C ARG A 596 -10.20 -21.05 51.54
N HIS A 597 -10.16 -22.37 51.70
CA HIS A 597 -11.04 -23.06 52.65
C HIS A 597 -10.21 -23.79 53.69
N ARG A 598 -10.44 -23.40 54.95
CA ARG A 598 -9.90 -23.98 56.17
C ARG A 598 -10.79 -25.15 56.57
N GLY A 599 -10.21 -26.31 56.84
CA GLY A 599 -10.84 -27.36 57.68
C GLY A 599 -10.70 -28.79 57.16
N GLY A 600 -10.03 -29.65 57.93
CA GLY A 600 -10.34 -31.09 57.95
C GLY A 600 -9.25 -32.06 57.47
N ARG A 601 -8.34 -32.41 58.38
CA ARG A 601 -7.50 -33.62 58.48
C ARG A 601 -7.80 -34.79 57.51
N ARG A 602 -6.75 -35.30 56.84
CA ARG A 602 -6.09 -36.63 57.09
C ARG A 602 -5.00 -36.90 56.04
N ARG A 603 -3.80 -37.28 56.49
CA ARG A 603 -2.65 -37.75 55.66
C ARG A 603 -2.87 -39.21 55.22
N PRO A 604 -2.37 -39.59 54.03
CA PRO A 604 -1.73 -40.90 53.87
C PRO A 604 -0.40 -40.78 53.04
N PRO A 605 0.41 -41.84 52.86
CA PRO A 605 1.76 -41.91 53.38
C PRO A 605 2.87 -41.69 52.33
N ALA A 606 4.10 -41.54 52.83
CA ALA A 606 5.33 -41.44 52.06
C ALA A 606 5.59 -42.70 51.20
N ARG A 607 6.10 -42.50 49.97
CA ARG A 607 6.77 -43.54 49.17
C ARG A 607 8.27 -43.26 49.07
N PRO A 608 9.11 -44.31 48.94
CA PRO A 608 10.52 -44.29 49.32
C PRO A 608 11.43 -43.80 48.18
N ARG A 609 12.56 -43.20 48.56
CA ARG A 609 13.69 -42.92 47.65
C ARG A 609 14.42 -44.23 47.34
N LEU A 610 14.50 -44.58 46.05
CA LEU A 610 15.44 -45.60 45.55
C LEU A 610 16.82 -44.95 45.29
N PRO A 611 17.94 -45.59 45.65
CA PRO A 611 19.28 -45.09 45.38
C PRO A 611 19.73 -45.41 43.94
N LEU A 612 20.44 -44.46 43.32
CA LEU A 612 21.07 -44.63 42.01
C LEU A 612 22.26 -45.61 42.08
N PRO A 613 22.51 -46.44 41.03
CA PRO A 613 23.61 -47.41 41.01
C PRO A 613 25.02 -46.78 40.92
N PRO A 614 26.08 -47.47 41.38
CA PRO A 614 27.42 -46.93 41.59
C PRO A 614 28.33 -46.98 40.34
N ALA A 615 27.82 -46.52 39.18
CA ALA A 615 28.59 -46.55 37.91
C ALA A 615 28.87 -45.16 37.29
N LEU A 616 28.44 -44.06 37.91
CA LEU A 616 28.61 -42.70 37.36
C LEU A 616 29.31 -41.71 38.30
N ARG A 617 29.95 -42.20 39.37
CA ARG A 617 30.70 -41.37 40.34
C ARG A 617 32.16 -41.07 39.97
N HIS A 618 32.66 -41.53 38.81
CA HIS A 618 34.09 -41.43 38.48
C HIS A 618 34.47 -40.60 37.23
N ARG A 619 33.58 -39.77 36.68
CA ARG A 619 33.87 -38.96 35.48
C ARG A 619 33.59 -37.45 35.56
N LEU A 620 33.57 -36.87 36.76
CA LEU A 620 33.43 -35.41 36.96
C LEU A 620 34.38 -34.88 38.05
N ARG A 621 35.64 -35.32 38.04
CA ARG A 621 36.70 -34.81 38.95
C ARG A 621 38.05 -34.58 38.26
N ARG A 622 38.03 -34.43 36.95
CA ARG A 622 39.14 -33.95 36.11
C ARG A 622 38.48 -33.03 35.09
N ASP A 623 38.68 -31.72 35.23
CA ASP A 623 38.56 -30.66 34.20
C ASP A 623 38.32 -29.26 34.78
N GLU A 624 38.43 -29.05 36.09
CA GLU A 624 38.34 -27.70 36.71
C GLU A 624 39.69 -27.00 36.96
N HIS A 625 40.81 -27.49 36.42
CA HIS A 625 42.12 -26.82 36.55
C HIS A 625 42.91 -26.79 35.24
N ARG A 626 42.67 -25.72 34.45
CA ARG A 626 43.45 -25.14 33.33
C ARG A 626 42.40 -24.42 32.48
N VAL A 627 42.31 -23.10 32.37
CA VAL A 627 43.32 -22.18 31.87
C VAL A 627 42.85 -20.77 32.27
N ASP A 628 43.60 -20.11 33.14
CA ASP A 628 43.55 -18.65 33.28
C ASP A 628 44.99 -18.21 33.60
N THR A 629 45.74 -17.76 32.57
CA THR A 629 46.90 -16.85 32.70
C THR A 629 47.51 -16.54 31.34
N ARG A 630 47.83 -15.24 31.15
CA ARG A 630 48.68 -14.54 30.14
C ARG A 630 47.93 -14.09 28.87
N ARG A 631 47.65 -12.79 28.64
CA ARG A 631 48.54 -11.60 28.54
C ARG A 631 49.79 -11.90 27.71
N ASP A 632 49.71 -11.69 26.40
CA ASP A 632 50.31 -10.56 25.67
C ASP A 632 49.59 -10.36 24.33
#